data_AF-A0A6L9M0A9-F1
#
_entry.id   AF-A0A6L9M0A9-F1
#
_cell.length_a   1.000
_cell.length_b   1.000
_cell.length_c   1.000
_cell.angle_alpha   90.00
_cell.angle_beta   90.00
_cell.angle_gamma   90.00
#
_symmetry.space_group_name_H-M   'P 1'
#
loop_
_entity.id
_entity.type
_entity.pdbx_description
1 polymer ?
#
loop_
_entity_poly.entity_id
_entity_poly.type
_entity_poly.pdbx_seq_one_letter_code
_entity_poly.pdbx_strand_id
1 'polypeptide(L)'
;MRHFMPTLDIKEKSFHGTLAAGGLAGIVEGSIRAGELTLHTVFPGVVLTLIGAFLGGFTGFFLKDLFRTWRGAKPYRGVHHDGWTMGAFLGAVVGTILQVASSSDGANLVIGSIVGAYCGAVCGAFPDEFITPILLRIRAEKHRHTPAEERH
;
A
#
# COMPACT_ATOMS: atom_id res chain seq x y z
N MET A 1 -9.68 -32.04 -13.38
CA MET A 1 -8.77 -30.90 -13.64
C MET A 1 -9.39 -29.65 -13.03
N ARG A 2 -8.98 -29.27 -11.81
CA ARG A 2 -9.39 -28.00 -11.19
C ARG A 2 -8.36 -26.95 -11.57
N HIS A 3 -8.73 -26.00 -12.42
CA HIS A 3 -7.85 -24.93 -12.86
C HIS A 3 -7.46 -24.05 -11.67
N PHE A 4 -6.14 -23.84 -11.54
CA PHE A 4 -5.45 -22.79 -10.81
C PHE A 4 -6.17 -21.44 -10.97
N MET A 5 -6.88 -20.98 -9.95
CA MET A 5 -7.05 -19.53 -9.77
C MET A 5 -6.04 -19.11 -8.71
N PRO A 6 -4.96 -18.39 -9.07
CA PRO A 6 -4.07 -17.82 -8.07
C PRO A 6 -4.92 -16.87 -7.22
N THR A 7 -4.98 -17.15 -5.92
CA THR A 7 -5.58 -16.25 -4.94
C THR A 7 -4.69 -15.02 -4.88
N LEU A 8 -4.99 -14.03 -5.74
CA LEU A 8 -4.28 -12.77 -5.83
C LEU A 8 -4.07 -12.20 -4.42
N ASP A 9 -2.81 -12.22 -4.02
CA ASP A 9 -2.30 -11.78 -2.73
C ASP A 9 -2.70 -10.30 -2.54
N ILE A 10 -3.19 -9.94 -1.35
CA ILE A 10 -3.68 -8.57 -1.05
C ILE A 10 -2.59 -7.54 -1.36
N LYS A 11 -1.33 -7.94 -1.17
CA LYS A 11 -0.14 -7.18 -1.55
C LYS A 11 -0.10 -6.83 -3.03
N GLU A 12 -0.32 -7.80 -3.91
CA GLU A 12 -0.27 -7.61 -5.37
C GLU A 12 -1.42 -6.71 -5.84
N LYS A 13 -2.62 -6.91 -5.29
CA LYS A 13 -3.77 -6.03 -5.56
C LYS A 13 -3.50 -4.60 -5.11
N SER A 14 -2.95 -4.42 -3.91
CA SER A 14 -2.63 -3.09 -3.37
C SER A 14 -1.49 -2.43 -4.16
N PHE A 15 -0.51 -3.20 -4.60
CA PHE A 15 0.56 -2.72 -5.47
C PHE A 15 -0.02 -2.22 -6.80
N HIS A 16 -0.80 -3.04 -7.51
CA HIS A 16 -1.47 -2.61 -8.75
C HIS A 16 -2.44 -1.45 -8.53
N GLY A 17 -3.13 -1.41 -7.40
CA GLY A 17 -3.96 -0.27 -7.01
C GLY A 17 -3.14 1.02 -6.87
N THR A 18 -1.94 0.94 -6.28
CA THR A 18 -1.03 2.08 -6.18
C THR A 18 -0.56 2.55 -7.55
N LEU A 19 -0.25 1.63 -8.47
CA LEU A 19 0.07 1.96 -9.87
C LEU A 19 -1.10 2.68 -10.54
N ALA A 20 -2.31 2.12 -10.41
CA ALA A 20 -3.50 2.67 -11.02
C ALA A 20 -3.79 4.08 -10.48
N ALA A 21 -3.70 4.29 -9.16
CA ALA A 21 -3.89 5.60 -8.54
C ALA A 21 -2.88 6.64 -9.06
N GLY A 22 -1.57 6.30 -9.07
CA GLY A 22 -0.54 7.19 -9.57
C GLY A 22 -0.66 7.48 -11.07
N GLY A 23 -0.99 6.47 -11.86
CA GLY A 23 -1.20 6.61 -13.31
C GLY A 23 -2.41 7.48 -13.64
N LEU A 24 -3.53 7.30 -12.92
CA LEU A 24 -4.71 8.14 -13.08
C LEU A 24 -4.44 9.58 -12.65
N ALA A 25 -3.74 9.80 -11.53
CA ALA A 25 -3.32 11.15 -11.12
C ALA A 25 -2.47 11.82 -12.21
N GLY A 26 -1.55 11.08 -12.82
CA GLY A 26 -0.73 11.55 -13.94
C GLY A 26 -1.53 11.87 -15.20
N ILE A 27 -2.49 11.02 -15.60
CA ILE A 27 -3.39 11.30 -16.74
C ILE A 27 -4.18 12.58 -16.48
N VAL A 28 -4.84 12.66 -15.33
CA VAL A 28 -5.74 13.78 -15.02
C VAL A 28 -4.96 15.08 -14.97
N GLU A 29 -3.84 15.12 -14.26
CA GLU A 29 -3.00 16.32 -14.18
C GLU A 29 -2.45 16.73 -15.55
N GLY A 30 -1.92 15.77 -16.30
CA GLY A 30 -1.42 16.00 -17.65
C GLY A 30 -2.49 16.54 -18.59
N SER A 31 -3.70 15.99 -18.49
CA SER A 31 -4.81 16.35 -19.38
C SER A 31 -5.37 17.73 -19.06
N ILE A 32 -5.45 18.09 -17.78
CA ILE A 32 -5.80 19.43 -17.35
C ILE A 32 -4.77 20.45 -17.85
N ARG A 33 -3.48 20.11 -17.73
CA ARG A 33 -2.38 21.00 -18.14
C ARG A 33 -2.28 21.19 -19.66
N ALA A 34 -2.51 20.13 -20.44
CA ALA A 34 -2.40 20.16 -21.89
C ALA A 34 -3.71 20.57 -22.61
N GLY A 35 -4.84 20.55 -21.90
CA GLY A 35 -6.17 20.80 -22.49
C GLY A 35 -6.72 19.63 -23.31
N GLU A 36 -5.97 18.52 -23.42
CA GLU A 36 -6.31 17.32 -24.18
C GLU A 36 -5.90 16.06 -23.40
N LEU A 37 -6.46 14.90 -23.74
CA LEU A 37 -6.13 13.65 -23.06
C LEU A 37 -4.65 13.27 -23.30
N THR A 38 -3.81 13.39 -22.28
CA THR A 38 -2.39 12.99 -22.36
C THR A 38 -2.16 11.66 -21.67
N LEU A 39 -2.02 10.59 -22.46
CA LEU A 39 -1.73 9.25 -21.91
C LEU A 39 -0.26 9.05 -21.53
N HIS A 40 0.66 9.83 -22.10
CA HIS A 40 2.09 9.69 -21.82
C HIS A 40 2.47 10.09 -20.38
N THR A 41 1.62 10.86 -19.69
CA THR A 41 1.82 11.27 -18.29
C THR A 41 1.47 10.18 -17.27
N VAL A 42 0.89 9.05 -17.73
CA VAL A 42 0.69 7.84 -16.90
C VAL A 42 2.01 7.39 -16.29
N PHE A 43 3.03 7.22 -17.11
CA PHE A 43 4.28 6.59 -16.68
C PHE A 43 4.99 7.42 -15.59
N PRO A 44 5.19 8.75 -15.76
CA PRO A 44 5.68 9.60 -14.68
C PRO A 44 4.84 9.52 -13.39
N GLY A 45 3.51 9.57 -13.49
CA GLY A 45 2.62 9.51 -12.32
C GLY A 45 2.74 8.19 -11.54
N VAL A 46 2.82 7.07 -12.26
CA VAL A 46 3.07 5.74 -11.68
C VAL A 46 4.42 5.70 -10.96
N VAL A 47 5.49 6.08 -11.65
CA VAL A 47 6.86 6.00 -11.12
C VAL A 47 7.03 6.85 -9.87
N LEU A 48 6.55 8.10 -9.91
CA LEU A 48 6.68 9.01 -8.77
C LEU A 48 5.88 8.52 -7.56
N THR A 49 4.66 8.02 -7.78
CA THR A 49 3.83 7.49 -6.69
C THR A 49 4.45 6.23 -6.08
N LEU A 50 5.05 5.36 -6.90
CA LEU A 50 5.80 4.19 -6.42
C LEU A 50 7.02 4.57 -5.58
N ILE A 51 7.78 5.59 -6.01
CA ILE A 51 8.92 6.09 -5.24
C ILE A 51 8.44 6.61 -3.87
N GLY A 52 7.33 7.37 -3.85
CA GLY A 52 6.70 7.82 -2.61
C GLY A 52 6.31 6.66 -1.68
N ALA A 53 5.62 5.65 -2.23
CA ALA A 53 5.24 4.45 -1.51
C ALA A 53 6.45 3.69 -0.93
N PHE A 54 7.50 3.50 -1.74
CA PHE A 54 8.71 2.79 -1.34
C PHE A 54 9.45 3.52 -0.22
N LEU A 55 9.68 4.83 -0.37
CA LEU A 55 10.32 5.64 0.66
C LEU A 55 9.49 5.69 1.94
N GLY A 56 8.16 5.74 1.83
CA GLY A 56 7.25 5.69 2.97
C GLY A 56 7.32 4.34 3.69
N GLY A 57 7.30 3.24 2.94
CA GLY A 57 7.45 1.89 3.51
C GLY A 57 8.78 1.72 4.23
N PHE A 58 9.89 2.12 3.60
CA PHE A 58 11.22 2.11 4.22
C PHE A 58 11.24 2.96 5.51
N THR A 59 10.72 4.18 5.46
CA THR A 59 10.66 5.07 6.63
C THR A 59 9.82 4.46 7.74
N GLY A 60 8.66 3.87 7.41
CA GLY A 60 7.78 3.22 8.37
C GLY A 60 8.45 2.05 9.07
N PHE A 61 9.13 1.17 8.33
CA PHE A 61 9.89 0.06 8.93
C PHE A 61 11.08 0.55 9.77
N PHE A 62 11.81 1.56 9.28
CA PHE A 62 12.92 2.15 10.03
C PHE A 62 12.45 2.76 11.36
N LEU A 63 11.39 3.58 11.33
CA LEU A 63 10.81 4.18 12.53
C LEU A 63 10.29 3.10 13.48
N LYS A 64 9.60 2.09 12.96
CA LYS A 64 9.11 0.95 13.74
C LYS A 64 10.26 0.25 14.46
N ASP A 65 11.35 -0.07 13.76
CA ASP A 65 12.52 -0.71 14.38
C ASP A 65 13.23 0.19 15.38
N LEU A 66 13.29 1.50 15.13
CA LEU A 66 13.79 2.47 16.10
C LEU A 66 12.94 2.47 17.38
N PHE A 67 11.61 2.54 17.27
CA PHE A 67 10.68 2.48 18.40
C PHE A 67 10.75 1.13 19.15
N ARG A 68 10.96 0.02 18.44
CA ARG A 68 11.14 -1.29 19.07
C ARG A 68 12.45 -1.36 19.84
N THR A 69 13.54 -0.91 19.24
CA THR A 69 14.87 -0.89 19.86
C THR A 69 14.88 0.03 21.09
N TRP A 70 14.24 1.20 20.99
CA TRP A 70 14.12 2.12 22.12
C TRP A 70 13.32 1.53 23.29
N ARG A 71 12.30 0.71 23.01
CA ARG A 71 11.55 -0.05 24.03
C ARG A 71 12.24 -1.35 24.51
N GLY A 72 13.46 -1.64 24.03
CA GLY A 72 14.20 -2.87 24.37
C GLY A 72 13.66 -4.15 23.71
N ALA A 73 12.79 -4.02 22.70
CA ALA A 73 12.28 -5.16 21.94
C ALA A 73 13.22 -5.53 20.79
N LYS A 74 13.19 -6.81 20.39
CA LYS A 74 13.97 -7.29 19.24
C LYS A 74 13.51 -6.62 17.93
N PRO A 75 14.43 -6.34 16.98
CA PRO A 75 14.08 -5.82 15.65
C PRO A 75 13.03 -6.67 14.95
N TYR A 76 12.16 -6.03 14.18
CA TYR A 76 11.08 -6.72 13.49
C TYR A 76 11.66 -7.66 12.41
N ARG A 77 11.37 -8.97 12.54
CA ARG A 77 11.71 -9.97 11.53
C ARG A 77 10.45 -10.23 10.72
N GLY A 78 10.39 -9.64 9.53
CA GLY A 78 9.25 -9.64 8.63
C GLY A 78 8.60 -11.00 8.44
N VAL A 79 7.32 -11.12 8.82
CA VAL A 79 6.50 -12.31 8.52
C VAL A 79 5.34 -11.93 7.59
N HIS A 80 4.81 -10.71 7.71
CA HIS A 80 3.80 -10.13 6.81
C HIS A 80 4.16 -8.67 6.54
N HIS A 81 4.03 -8.24 5.29
CA HIS A 81 4.37 -6.89 4.83
C HIS A 81 3.24 -6.30 3.99
N ASP A 82 2.02 -6.77 4.17
CA ASP A 82 0.92 -6.42 3.27
C ASP A 82 0.33 -5.06 3.66
N GLY A 83 0.45 -4.70 4.95
CA GLY A 83 -0.04 -3.45 5.52
C GLY A 83 0.55 -2.19 4.88
N TRP A 84 1.85 -2.14 4.61
CA TRP A 84 2.46 -0.94 4.00
C TRP A 84 2.03 -0.77 2.54
N THR A 85 1.85 -1.87 1.78
CA THR A 85 1.36 -1.79 0.39
C THR A 85 -0.11 -1.36 0.33
N MET A 86 -0.95 -1.87 1.23
CA MET A 86 -2.34 -1.45 1.36
C MET A 86 -2.45 0.00 1.82
N GLY A 87 -1.62 0.39 2.79
CA GLY A 87 -1.50 1.76 3.26
C GLY A 87 -1.07 2.71 2.14
N ALA A 88 -0.06 2.33 1.35
CA ALA A 88 0.38 3.10 0.18
C ALA A 88 -0.74 3.34 -0.83
N PHE A 89 -1.50 2.29 -1.15
CA PHE A 89 -2.63 2.38 -2.08
C PHE A 89 -3.72 3.33 -1.55
N LEU A 90 -4.21 3.09 -0.33
CA LEU A 90 -5.26 3.91 0.26
C LEU A 90 -4.79 5.36 0.45
N GLY A 91 -3.55 5.53 0.87
CA GLY A 91 -2.91 6.82 1.00
C GLY A 91 -2.85 7.57 -0.33
N ALA A 92 -2.43 6.90 -1.41
CA ALA A 92 -2.38 7.49 -2.75
C ALA A 92 -3.77 7.97 -3.20
N VAL A 93 -4.80 7.14 -3.01
CA VAL A 93 -6.19 7.49 -3.38
C VAL A 93 -6.68 8.69 -2.56
N VAL A 94 -6.55 8.62 -1.23
CA VAL A 94 -7.01 9.70 -0.33
C VAL A 94 -6.25 10.99 -0.59
N GLY A 95 -4.92 10.92 -0.74
CA GLY A 95 -4.09 12.09 -1.04
C GLY A 95 -4.46 12.74 -2.37
N THR A 96 -4.76 11.93 -3.39
CA THR A 96 -5.25 12.45 -4.68
C THR A 96 -6.60 13.13 -4.52
N ILE A 97 -7.56 12.51 -3.81
CA ILE A 97 -8.89 13.10 -3.57
C ILE A 97 -8.79 14.41 -2.77
N LEU A 98 -7.96 14.45 -1.74
CA LEU A 98 -7.73 15.66 -0.96
C LEU A 98 -7.12 16.78 -1.81
N GLN A 99 -6.22 16.43 -2.73
CA GLN A 99 -5.64 17.38 -3.66
C GLN A 99 -6.68 17.89 -4.68
N VAL A 100 -7.55 17.02 -5.20
CA VAL A 100 -8.70 17.43 -6.02
C VAL A 100 -9.59 18.41 -5.25
N ALA A 101 -9.91 18.09 -3.99
CA ALA A 101 -10.82 18.89 -3.18
C ALA A 101 -10.24 20.26 -2.77
N SER A 102 -8.91 20.39 -2.71
CA SER A 102 -8.22 21.59 -2.25
C SER A 102 -7.65 22.45 -3.38
N SER A 103 -7.56 21.93 -4.61
CA SER A 103 -6.96 22.62 -5.75
C SER A 103 -8.05 23.07 -6.73
N SER A 104 -8.28 24.39 -6.84
CA SER A 104 -9.27 24.98 -7.76
C SER A 104 -8.98 24.68 -9.22
N ASP A 105 -7.70 24.48 -9.56
CA ASP A 105 -7.23 24.35 -10.94
C ASP A 105 -6.84 22.89 -11.27
N GLY A 106 -7.07 21.95 -10.34
CA GLY A 106 -6.63 20.56 -10.49
C GLY A 106 -5.10 20.39 -10.54
N ALA A 107 -4.35 21.42 -10.17
CA ALA A 107 -2.90 21.38 -10.14
C ALA A 107 -2.38 20.49 -8.99
N ASN A 108 -1.27 19.79 -9.26
CA ASN A 108 -0.49 19.01 -8.28
C ASN A 108 -1.13 17.70 -7.79
N LEU A 109 -2.06 17.10 -8.54
CA LEU A 109 -2.68 15.80 -8.22
C LEU A 109 -1.66 14.70 -7.93
N VAL A 110 -0.60 14.63 -8.73
CA VAL A 110 0.49 13.67 -8.57
C VAL A 110 1.25 13.91 -7.26
N ILE A 111 1.38 15.15 -6.81
CA ILE A 111 1.97 15.44 -5.48
C ILE A 111 1.07 14.89 -4.38
N GLY A 112 -0.25 15.05 -4.51
CA GLY A 112 -1.23 14.45 -3.61
C GLY A 112 -1.09 12.92 -3.53
N SER A 113 -0.95 12.24 -4.68
CA SER A 113 -0.75 10.80 -4.72
C SER A 113 0.58 10.36 -4.09
N ILE A 114 1.68 11.09 -4.33
CA ILE A 114 3.00 10.80 -3.75
C ILE A 114 2.97 10.94 -2.23
N VAL A 115 2.53 12.09 -1.72
CA VAL A 115 2.51 12.39 -0.28
C VAL A 115 1.55 11.45 0.44
N GLY A 116 0.39 11.20 -0.17
CA GLY A 116 -0.57 10.23 0.31
C GLY A 116 0.01 8.83 0.38
N ALA A 117 0.64 8.34 -0.69
CA ALA A 117 1.27 7.03 -0.72
C ALA A 117 2.39 6.89 0.31
N TYR A 118 3.22 7.92 0.47
CA TYR A 118 4.28 7.97 1.48
C TYR A 118 3.71 7.84 2.90
N CYS A 119 2.77 8.73 3.27
CA CYS A 119 2.18 8.73 4.61
C CYS A 119 1.40 7.44 4.88
N GLY A 120 0.64 6.97 3.88
CA GLY A 120 -0.10 5.72 3.96
C GLY A 120 0.81 4.51 4.16
N ALA A 121 1.94 4.45 3.44
CA ALA A 121 2.93 3.38 3.60
C ALA A 121 3.60 3.41 4.98
N VAL A 122 3.97 4.61 5.48
CA VAL A 122 4.51 4.79 6.83
C VAL A 122 3.53 4.26 7.87
N CYS A 123 2.27 4.72 7.82
CA CYS A 123 1.23 4.30 8.74
C CYS A 123 0.93 2.80 8.61
N GLY A 124 0.92 2.26 7.39
CA GLY A 124 0.65 0.85 7.09
C GLY A 124 1.73 -0.12 7.57
N ALA A 125 2.95 0.34 7.87
CA ALA A 125 4.03 -0.50 8.39
C ALA A 125 3.85 -0.88 9.88
N PHE A 126 3.09 -0.09 10.65
CA PHE A 126 2.89 -0.30 12.09
C PHE A 126 1.85 -1.39 12.45
N PRO A 127 0.67 -1.47 11.80
CA PRO A 127 -0.38 -2.44 12.10
C PRO A 127 0.07 -3.90 12.12
N ASP A 128 1.10 -4.27 11.36
CA ASP A 128 1.64 -5.62 11.35
C ASP A 128 2.11 -6.09 12.75
N GLU A 129 2.47 -5.18 13.67
CA GLU A 129 2.81 -5.55 15.06
C GLU A 129 1.59 -6.00 15.88
N PHE A 130 0.40 -5.47 15.58
CA PHE A 130 -0.84 -5.73 16.31
C PHE A 130 -1.72 -6.80 15.65
N ILE A 131 -1.75 -6.83 14.31
CA ILE A 131 -2.62 -7.72 13.52
C ILE A 131 -1.99 -9.12 13.41
N THR A 132 -0.67 -9.23 13.21
CA THR A 132 0.02 -10.52 13.08
C THR A 132 -0.26 -11.49 14.24
N PRO A 133 -0.18 -11.12 15.53
CA PRO A 133 -0.47 -12.05 16.62
C PRO A 133 -1.94 -12.52 16.63
N ILE A 134 -2.88 -11.68 16.18
CA ILE A 134 -4.29 -12.05 16.07
C ILE A 134 -4.49 -13.07 14.94
N LEU A 135 -3.92 -12.81 13.77
CA LEU A 135 -3.98 -13.73 12.63
C LEU A 135 -3.34 -15.09 12.95
N LEU A 136 -2.22 -15.09 13.67
CA LEU A 136 -1.58 -16.32 14.13
C LEU A 136 -2.48 -17.11 15.08
N ARG A 137 -3.22 -16.45 15.97
CA ARG A 137 -4.20 -17.13 16.85
C ARG A 137 -5.38 -17.72 16.06
N ILE A 138 -5.95 -16.96 15.12
CA ILE A 138 -7.04 -17.44 14.27
C ILE A 138 -6.59 -18.64 13.42
N ARG A 139 -5.38 -18.60 12.84
CA ARG A 139 -4.84 -19.72 12.06
C ARG A 139 -4.57 -20.94 12.95
N ALA A 140 -4.07 -20.75 14.17
CA ALA A 140 -3.86 -21.83 15.14
C ALA A 140 -5.19 -22.49 15.57
N GLU A 141 -6.26 -21.71 15.76
CA GLU A 141 -7.60 -22.22 16.06
C GLU A 141 -8.21 -22.96 14.87
N LYS A 142 -8.04 -22.45 13.64
CA LYS A 142 -8.52 -23.12 12.43
C LYS A 142 -7.89 -24.50 12.25
N HIS A 143 -6.60 -24.65 12.56
CA HIS A 143 -5.92 -25.95 12.56
C HIS A 143 -6.34 -26.87 13.72
N ARG A 144 -6.84 -26.34 14.85
CA ARG A 144 -7.42 -27.16 15.93
C ARG A 144 -8.81 -27.72 15.57
N HIS A 145 -9.57 -27.00 14.76
CA HIS A 145 -10.94 -27.38 14.38
C HIS A 145 -11.04 -28.14 13.05
N THR A 146 -9.91 -28.46 12.40
CA THR A 146 -9.91 -29.39 11.26
C THR A 146 -9.79 -30.81 11.82
N PRO A 147 -10.83 -31.66 11.79
CA PRO A 147 -10.75 -33.03 12.28
C PRO A 147 -9.70 -33.80 11.48
N ALA A 148 -9.04 -34.76 12.13
CA ALA A 148 -7.96 -35.58 11.57
C ALA A 148 -8.39 -36.57 10.45
N GLU A 149 -9.54 -36.37 9.81
CA GLU A 149 -10.14 -37.34 8.87
C GLU A 149 -9.67 -37.21 7.41
N GLU A 150 -8.90 -36.18 7.02
CA GLU A 150 -8.34 -36.09 5.67
C GLU A 150 -6.87 -36.57 5.57
N ARG A 151 -6.45 -37.52 6.42
CA ARG A 151 -5.12 -38.18 6.35
C ARG A 151 -5.18 -39.63 5.85
N HIS A 152 -6.06 -39.93 4.91
CA HIS A 152 -6.04 -41.19 4.15
C HIS A 152 -6.12 -40.92 2.65
#